data_AF-A0A1X0JPE0-F1
#
_entry.id   AF-A0A1X0JPE0-F1
#
_cell.length_a   1.000
_cell.length_b   1.000
_cell.length_c   1.000
_cell.angle_alpha   90.00
_cell.angle_beta   90.00
_cell.angle_gamma   90.00
#
_symmetry.space_group_name_H-M   'P 1'
#
loop_
_entity.id
_entity.type
_entity.pdbx_description
1 polymer ?
#
loop_
_entity_poly.entity_id
_entity_poly.type
_entity_poly.pdbx_seq_one_letter_code
_entity_poly.pdbx_strand_id
1 'polypeptide(L)' 'MHVRCVDAAREAARLAARGDDGSNAARAIAPEGASVHLRRDGAHVVATVSAKSVLLPGIIVAGRAVAAVEPGQR' A
#
# COMPACT_ATOMS: atom_id res chain seq x y z
N MET A 1 3.34 9.65 10.03
CA MET A 1 3.46 9.56 8.55
C MET A 1 4.02 8.21 8.13
N HIS A 2 5.20 7.79 8.61
CA HIS A 2 5.74 6.44 8.36
C HIS A 2 4.75 5.32 8.71
N VAL A 3 4.23 5.30 9.95
CA VAL A 3 3.27 4.28 10.41
C VAL A 3 2.04 4.23 9.49
N ARG A 4 1.47 5.39 9.14
CA ARG A 4 0.36 5.49 8.18
C ARG A 4 0.68 4.93 6.79
N CYS A 5 1.90 5.13 6.27
CA CYS A 5 2.30 4.52 4.99
C CYS A 5 2.39 2.99 5.10
N VAL A 6 2.91 2.47 6.22
CA VAL A 6 3.00 1.02 6.45
C VAL A 6 1.61 0.40 6.59
N ASP A 7 0.73 1.01 7.39
CA ASP A 7 -0.64 0.53 7.61
C ASP A 7 -1.45 0.57 6.30
N ALA A 8 -1.33 1.66 5.54
CA ALA A 8 -1.97 1.78 4.24
C ALA A 8 -1.47 0.72 3.25
N ALA A 9 -0.14 0.48 3.19
CA ALA A 9 0.41 -0.56 2.33
C ALA A 9 -0.10 -1.95 2.73
N ARG A 10 -0.20 -2.23 4.04
CA ARG A 10 -0.68 -3.51 4.55
C ARG A 10 -2.12 -3.80 4.15
N GLU A 11 -3.02 -2.83 4.32
CA GLU A 11 -4.41 -3.01 3.90
C GLU A 11 -4.54 -3.09 2.38
N ALA A 12 -3.76 -2.30 1.64
CA ALA A 12 -3.74 -2.38 0.19
C ALA A 12 -3.34 -3.78 -0.30
N ALA A 13 -2.26 -4.34 0.24
CA ALA A 13 -1.77 -5.66 -0.13
C ALA A 13 -2.79 -6.74 0.23
N ARG A 14 -3.37 -6.67 1.44
CA ARG A 14 -4.34 -7.66 1.92
C ARG A 14 -5.60 -7.67 1.09
N LEU A 15 -6.18 -6.50 0.78
CA LEU A 15 -7.40 -6.41 -0.02
C LEU A 15 -7.16 -6.82 -1.48
N ALA A 16 -6.08 -6.32 -2.09
CA ALA A 16 -5.76 -6.69 -3.46
C ALA A 16 -5.42 -8.18 -3.60
N ALA A 17 -4.84 -8.81 -2.57
CA ALA A 17 -4.62 -10.26 -2.54
C ALA A 17 -5.92 -11.09 -2.48
N ARG A 18 -7.04 -10.48 -2.08
CA ARG A 18 -8.39 -11.09 -2.08
C ARG A 18 -9.19 -10.78 -3.35
N GLY A 19 -8.60 -10.01 -4.27
CA GLY A 19 -9.28 -9.51 -5.47
C GLY A 19 -10.14 -8.26 -5.24
N ASP A 20 -10.08 -7.66 -4.05
CA ASP A 20 -10.76 -6.41 -3.74
C ASP A 20 -9.93 -5.19 -4.17
N ASP A 21 -10.56 -4.00 -4.23
CA ASP A 21 -9.85 -2.75 -4.50
C ASP A 21 -9.02 -2.29 -3.29
N GLY A 22 -7.77 -2.76 -3.23
CA GLY A 22 -6.80 -2.36 -2.22
C GLY A 22 -6.37 -0.89 -2.31
N SER A 23 -6.51 -0.23 -3.46
CA SER A 23 -6.07 1.17 -3.61
C SER A 23 -6.99 2.13 -2.86
N ASN A 24 -8.30 1.87 -2.90
CA ASN A 24 -9.27 2.68 -2.17
C ASN A 24 -9.10 2.58 -0.65
N ALA A 25 -8.89 1.37 -0.12
CA ALA A 25 -8.63 1.19 1.31
C ALA A 25 -7.30 1.83 1.75
N ALA A 26 -6.25 1.73 0.93
CA ALA A 26 -4.98 2.40 1.20
C ALA A 26 -5.17 3.92 1.34
N ARG A 27 -5.95 4.55 0.44
CA ARG A 27 -6.22 5.99 0.44
C ARG A 27 -6.91 6.47 1.72
N ALA A 28 -7.75 5.64 2.35
CA ALA A 28 -8.42 5.99 3.60
C ALA A 28 -7.44 6.12 4.78
N ILE A 29 -6.32 5.40 4.75
CA ILE A 29 -5.33 5.35 5.84
C ILE A 29 -4.13 6.27 5.53
N ALA A 30 -3.72 6.31 4.26
CA ALA A 30 -2.50 6.97 3.81
C ALA A 30 -2.49 8.48 4.12
N PRO A 31 -1.31 9.09 4.25
CA PRO A 31 -1.19 10.55 4.29
C PRO A 31 -1.81 11.21 3.05
N GLU A 32 -2.22 12.47 3.17
CA GLU A 32 -2.72 13.24 2.03
C GLU A 32 -1.67 13.34 0.91
N GLY A 33 -2.11 13.23 -0.34
CA GLY A 33 -1.23 13.24 -1.51
C GLY A 33 -0.33 12.01 -1.64
N ALA A 34 -0.56 10.95 -0.85
CA ALA A 34 0.20 9.72 -0.98
C ALA A 34 -0.04 9.01 -2.32
N SER A 35 1.02 8.48 -2.89
CA SER A 35 0.98 7.58 -4.04
C SER A 35 0.84 6.14 -3.57
N VAL A 36 -0.06 5.39 -4.19
CA VAL A 36 -0.28 3.95 -3.92
C VAL A 36 0.10 3.18 -5.16
N HIS A 37 1.02 2.22 -5.03
CA HIS A 37 1.42 1.33 -6.11
C HIS A 37 1.19 -0.12 -5.69
N LEU A 38 0.40 -0.83 -6.49
CA LEU A 38 0.12 -2.25 -6.33
C LEU A 38 0.74 -3.01 -7.49
N ARG A 39 1.47 -4.08 -7.17
CA ARG A 39 2.06 -5.00 -8.14
C ARG A 39 1.78 -6.42 -7.73
N ARG A 40 1.32 -7.26 -8.66
CA ARG A 40 1.28 -8.71 -8.48
C ARG A 40 2.65 -9.29 -8.79
N ASP A 41 3.13 -10.17 -7.93
CA ASP A 41 4.43 -10.84 -8.02
C ASP A 41 4.22 -12.34 -7.77
N GLY A 42 3.93 -13.07 -8.84
CA GLY A 42 3.54 -14.48 -8.77
C GLY A 42 2.33 -14.69 -7.88
N ALA A 43 2.53 -15.44 -6.78
CA ALA A 43 1.52 -15.75 -5.77
C ALA A 43 1.33 -14.65 -4.71
N HIS A 44 1.95 -13.47 -4.89
CA HIS A 44 1.87 -12.38 -3.93
C HIS A 44 1.35 -11.09 -4.57
N VAL A 45 0.80 -10.21 -3.74
CA VAL A 45 0.61 -8.80 -4.05
C VAL A 45 1.57 -8.00 -3.19
N VAL A 46 2.30 -7.10 -3.84
CA VAL A 46 3.20 -6.13 -3.22
C VAL A 46 2.56 -4.76 -3.32
N ALA A 47 2.36 -4.13 -2.16
CA ALA A 47 1.89 -2.76 -2.07
C ALA A 47 3.00 -1.84 -1.57
N THR A 48 3.14 -0.69 -2.23
CA THR A 48 4.01 0.40 -1.78
C THR A 48 3.17 1.67 -1.68
N VAL A 49 3.23 2.33 -0.52
CA VAL A 49 2.60 3.63 -0.30
C VAL A 49 3.68 4.63 0.04
N SER A 50 3.74 5.75 -0.67
CA SER A 50 4.74 6.79 -0.46
C SER A 50 4.10 8.18 -0.36
N ALA A 51 4.66 9.03 0.48
CA ALA A 51 4.20 10.41 0.64
C ALA A 51 5.37 11.36 0.90
N LYS A 52 5.19 12.63 0.54
CA LYS A 52 6.14 13.70 0.88
C LYS A 52 6.03 14.03 2.37
N SER A 53 7.17 14.13 3.06
CA SER A 53 7.18 14.56 4.46
C SER A 53 6.87 16.06 4.56
N VAL A 54 5.88 16.41 5.39
CA VAL A 54 5.55 17.81 5.69
C VAL A 54 6.60 18.45 6.60
N LEU A 55 7.27 17.64 7.43
CA LEU A 55 8.25 18.12 8.42
C LEU A 55 9.68 18.18 7.86
N LEU A 56 9.98 17.40 6.81
CA LEU A 56 11.33 17.26 6.27
C LEU A 56 11.29 17.50 4.76
N PRO A 57 11.57 18.74 4.30
CA PRO A 57 11.56 19.08 2.88
C PRO A 57 12.47 18.14 2.08
N GLY A 58 11.98 17.69 0.92
CA GLY A 58 12.73 16.79 0.03
C GLY A 58 12.72 15.31 0.43
N ILE A 59 12.19 14.95 1.60
CA ILE A 59 12.13 13.56 2.05
C ILE A 59 10.81 12.89 1.65
N ILE A 60 10.91 11.71 1.04
CA ILE A 60 9.80 10.79 0.79
C ILE A 60 9.83 9.69 1.84
N VAL A 61 8.70 9.44 2.50
CA VAL A 61 8.55 8.29 3.37
C VAL A 61 7.69 7.26 2.67
N ALA A 62 8.13 6.01 2.68
CA ALA A 62 7.43 4.90 2.06
C ALA A 62 7.19 3.76 3.06
N GLY A 63 6.04 3.10 2.91
CA GLY A 63 5.72 1.82 3.52
C GLY A 63 5.56 0.77 2.44
N ARG A 64 6.01 -0.46 2.70
CA ARG A 64 5.86 -1.60 1.79
C ARG A 64 5.27 -2.79 2.54
N ALA A 65 4.30 -3.46 1.93
CA ALA A 65 3.72 -4.69 2.44
C ALA A 65 3.56 -5.71 1.34
N VAL A 66 3.53 -6.99 1.73
CA VAL A 66 3.36 -8.13 0.83
C VAL A 66 2.28 -9.04 1.43
N ALA A 67 1.37 -9.52 0.59
CA ALA A 67 0.34 -10.48 0.97
C ALA A 67 0.29 -11.61 -0.06
N ALA A 68 0.15 -12.85 0.41
CA ALA A 68 -0.12 -13.99 -0.48
C ALA A 68 -1.54 -13.87 -1.04
N VAL A 69 -1.70 -14.16 -2.33
CA VAL A 69 -3.00 -14.14 -3.01
C VAL A 69 -3.86 -15.30 -2.52
N GLU A 70 -5.12 -15.02 -2.21
CA GLU A 70 -6.07 -16.05 -1.81
C GLU A 70 -6.33 -17.05 -2.96
N PRO A 71 -6.58 -18.33 -2.64
CA PRO A 71 -6.94 -19.32 -3.65
C PRO A 71 -8.18 -18.90 -4.45
N GLY A 72 -8.15 -19.10 -5.77
CA GLY A 72 -9.26 -18.75 -6.66
C GLY A 72 -9.23 -17.32 -7.20
N GLN A 73 -8.37 -16.44 -6.66
CA GLN A 73 -8.07 -15.15 -7.26
C GLN A 73 -6.89 -15.29 -8.22
N ARG A 74 -7.17 -15.21 -9.53
CA ARG A 74 -6.15 -15.21 -10.61
C ARG A 74 -6.08 -13.84 -11.25
#